data_AF-Q6AAJ2-F1
#
_entry.id   AF-Q6AAJ2-F1
#
_cell.length_a   1.000
_cell.length_b   1.000
_cell.length_c   1.000
_cell.angle_alpha   90.00
_cell.angle_beta   90.00
_cell.angle_gamma   90.00
#
_symmetry.space_group_name_H-M   'P 1'
#
loop_
_entity.id
_entity.type
_entity.pdbx_description
1 polymer ?
#
loop_
_entity_poly.entity_id
_entity_poly.type
_entity_poly.pdbx_seq_one_letter_code
_entity_poly.pdbx_strand_id
1 'polypeptide(L)'
;MSGKALIARRTALGGLLVATGAAIGVPVVRATNRPQKKAPRKPVPTTVTSPAAPGPYVPFPYQDELSTYLNTRDGEQSVAMRVHGQREIQVFNHGATTYITASIIKLAIMETVMIQAVGEKRQLTEGEKNLLVPMIENSSNDAATALWKKVGKADGVRTAMRRMGATHTTFDPEGRWGLTSTTAADQVALADHIFCPNTIIPESMRAYARELMSNVEDDQNWGMTAGMKSPFVKNGWLSLDDGWHVNSVASTGTAGYTVVGLTHSATASMDDLVETIEGMARIIARHQPRSVTTPSSSTAPTQTTAPKPQGVEDDHGHVSFRAPGTRDIWIQAF
;
A
#
# COMPACT_ATOMS: atom_id res chain seq x y z
N MET A 1 60.84 65.07 -25.82
CA MET A 1 60.44 66.42 -25.38
C MET A 1 59.33 66.21 -24.35
N SER A 2 59.40 66.51 -23.06
CA SER A 2 60.31 67.23 -22.14
C SER A 2 60.37 66.34 -20.88
N GLY A 3 61.52 65.99 -20.29
CA GLY A 3 62.38 66.86 -19.48
C GLY A 3 62.31 66.41 -18.01
N LYS A 4 63.28 65.59 -17.59
CA LYS A 4 63.53 65.19 -16.19
C LYS A 4 64.20 66.33 -15.41
N ALA A 5 63.92 66.46 -14.12
CA ALA A 5 64.84 66.93 -13.06
C ALA A 5 64.16 66.64 -11.71
N LEU A 6 64.61 65.73 -10.83
CA LEU A 6 65.91 65.50 -10.17
C LEU A 6 66.20 66.51 -9.05
N ILE A 7 66.76 65.97 -7.96
CA ILE A 7 67.64 66.58 -6.93
C ILE A 7 66.91 66.90 -5.61
N ALA A 8 67.00 66.01 -4.60
CA ALA A 8 68.08 65.87 -3.59
C ALA A 8 67.92 66.89 -2.44
N ARG A 9 68.38 66.69 -1.20
CA ARG A 9 69.56 66.00 -0.66
C ARG A 9 69.51 66.15 0.88
N ARG A 10 70.46 65.48 1.57
CA ARG A 10 71.10 65.84 2.86
C ARG A 10 70.51 65.23 4.15
N THR A 11 71.18 64.21 4.72
CA THR A 11 72.25 64.22 5.78
C THR A 11 71.71 64.60 7.15
N ALA A 12 72.05 64.04 8.31
CA ALA A 12 72.86 62.93 8.84
C ALA A 12 72.38 62.81 10.32
N LEU A 13 72.56 61.78 11.14
CA LEU A 13 73.77 61.31 11.81
C LEU A 13 73.26 60.62 13.11
N GLY A 14 73.93 59.56 13.57
CA GLY A 14 74.08 59.27 15.00
C GLY A 14 73.04 58.38 15.70
N GLY A 15 73.55 57.40 16.45
CA GLY A 15 72.86 56.89 17.64
C GLY A 15 72.53 55.41 17.64
N LEU A 16 73.55 54.58 17.90
CA LEU A 16 73.40 53.18 18.30
C LEU A 16 72.80 53.10 19.70
N LEU A 17 71.67 52.40 19.88
CA LEU A 17 71.27 51.85 21.18
C LEU A 17 70.50 50.55 20.99
N VAL A 18 71.06 49.51 21.60
CA VAL A 18 70.56 48.14 21.67
C VAL A 18 69.42 48.07 22.68
N ALA A 19 68.27 47.53 22.28
CA ALA A 19 67.31 46.90 23.17
C ALA A 19 66.35 45.99 22.39
N THR A 20 66.69 44.71 22.35
CA THR A 20 65.81 43.55 22.56
C THR A 20 64.31 43.69 22.27
N GLY A 21 63.90 43.11 21.13
CA GLY A 21 62.86 42.07 21.09
C GLY A 21 61.40 42.45 21.36
N ALA A 22 60.68 42.85 20.31
CA ALA A 22 59.28 42.47 20.06
C ALA A 22 58.96 42.66 18.58
N ALA A 23 59.22 41.65 17.74
CA ALA A 23 58.81 41.68 16.35
C ALA A 23 57.30 41.38 16.25
N ILE A 24 56.54 42.43 15.98
CA ILE A 24 55.16 42.36 15.49
C ILE A 24 55.22 41.68 14.11
N GLY A 25 54.97 40.38 14.10
CA GLY A 25 54.80 39.61 12.87
C GLY A 25 53.49 40.02 12.19
N VAL A 26 53.58 40.64 11.03
CA VAL A 26 52.46 40.86 10.13
C VAL A 26 51.91 39.48 9.73
N PRO A 27 50.60 39.18 9.93
CA PRO A 27 50.08 37.87 9.60
C PRO A 27 50.02 37.73 8.08
N VAL A 28 50.76 36.75 7.56
CA VAL A 28 50.53 36.20 6.22
C VAL A 28 49.13 35.59 6.22
N VAL A 29 48.18 36.26 5.59
CA VAL A 29 46.85 35.70 5.32
C VAL A 29 47.01 34.61 4.27
N ARG A 30 47.22 33.39 4.74
CA ARG A 30 47.13 32.18 3.91
C ARG A 30 45.65 31.96 3.63
N ALA A 31 45.22 32.21 2.40
CA ALA A 31 43.88 31.89 1.93
C ALA A 31 43.68 30.36 1.91
N THR A 32 43.29 29.79 3.04
CA THR A 32 42.76 28.42 3.12
C THR A 32 41.30 28.50 3.49
N ASN A 33 40.43 28.63 2.49
CA ASN A 33 39.01 28.27 2.59
C ASN A 33 38.42 28.13 1.19
N ARG A 34 38.77 27.01 0.52
CA ARG A 34 37.95 26.51 -0.59
C ARG A 34 36.87 25.63 0.04
N PRO A 35 35.57 25.93 -0.09
CA PRO A 35 34.54 25.04 0.41
C PRO A 35 34.67 23.70 -0.31
N GLN A 36 34.97 22.66 0.46
CA GLN A 36 35.04 21.30 -0.04
C GLN A 36 33.63 20.90 -0.47
N LYS A 37 33.42 20.75 -1.79
CA LYS A 37 32.18 20.21 -2.36
C LYS A 37 31.97 18.83 -1.73
N LYS A 38 31.06 18.71 -0.76
CA LYS A 38 30.69 17.42 -0.17
C LYS A 38 30.21 16.53 -1.31
N ALA A 39 30.92 15.43 -1.56
CA ALA A 39 30.43 14.38 -2.44
C ALA A 39 29.04 13.94 -1.95
N PRO A 40 28.09 13.64 -2.85
CA PRO A 40 26.80 13.10 -2.44
C PRO A 40 27.06 11.83 -1.62
N ARG A 41 26.65 11.86 -0.36
CA ARG A 41 26.77 10.71 0.54
C ARG A 41 25.82 9.66 -0.02
N LYS A 42 26.36 8.55 -0.55
CA LYS A 42 25.55 7.37 -0.85
C LYS A 42 24.72 7.04 0.40
N PRO A 43 23.41 6.81 0.30
CA PRO A 43 22.60 6.41 1.45
C PRO A 43 23.28 5.20 2.10
N VAL A 44 23.53 5.30 3.40
CA VAL A 44 23.91 4.11 4.18
C VAL A 44 22.74 3.15 4.06
N PRO A 45 22.95 1.86 3.71
CA PRO A 45 21.86 0.89 3.72
C PRO A 45 21.36 0.77 5.16
N THR A 46 20.25 1.44 5.47
CA THR A 46 19.56 1.22 6.73
C THR A 46 18.90 -0.14 6.57
N THR A 47 19.50 -1.19 7.11
CA THR A 47 18.85 -2.49 7.23
C THR A 47 17.53 -2.24 7.95
N VAL A 48 16.42 -2.31 7.21
CA VAL A 48 15.09 -2.10 7.80
C VAL A 48 14.83 -3.29 8.71
N THR A 49 14.77 -3.06 10.02
CA THR A 49 14.64 -4.11 11.04
C THR A 49 13.32 -4.90 10.91
N SER A 50 12.34 -4.35 10.20
CA SER A 50 11.12 -5.07 9.77
C SER A 50 10.61 -4.46 8.44
N PRO A 51 10.90 -5.09 7.29
CA PRO A 51 10.41 -4.62 5.99
C PRO A 51 8.89 -4.46 5.91
N ALA A 52 8.11 -5.26 6.62
CA ALA A 52 6.64 -5.11 6.65
C ALA A 52 6.14 -3.95 7.53
N ALA A 53 6.88 -3.55 8.57
CA ALA A 53 6.40 -2.53 9.50
C ALA A 53 6.14 -1.19 8.78
N PRO A 54 5.00 -0.51 9.06
CA PRO A 54 4.65 0.72 8.38
C PRO A 54 5.64 1.84 8.72
N GLY A 55 6.02 2.63 7.71
CA GLY A 55 6.74 3.89 7.89
C GLY A 55 5.79 5.09 7.83
N PRO A 56 6.32 6.31 7.61
CA PRO A 56 5.48 7.50 7.51
C PRO A 56 4.56 7.46 6.29
N TYR A 57 3.41 8.11 6.42
CA TYR A 57 2.51 8.33 5.29
C TYR A 57 2.98 9.56 4.51
N VAL A 58 3.05 9.43 3.19
CA VAL A 58 3.48 10.50 2.28
C VAL A 58 2.43 10.72 1.19
N PRO A 59 2.37 11.93 0.59
CA PRO A 59 1.48 12.17 -0.55
C PRO A 59 1.77 11.21 -1.70
N PHE A 60 0.72 10.84 -2.42
CA PHE A 60 0.84 9.96 -3.59
C PHE A 60 1.55 10.70 -4.74
N PRO A 61 2.63 10.15 -5.34
CA PRO A 61 3.50 10.88 -6.26
C PRO A 61 2.82 11.43 -7.54
N TYR A 62 1.73 10.81 -7.98
CA TYR A 62 0.94 11.22 -9.16
C TYR A 62 -0.53 11.48 -8.78
N GLN A 63 -0.72 12.11 -7.61
CA GLN A 63 -2.04 12.51 -7.10
C GLN A 63 -2.83 13.40 -8.07
N ASP A 64 -2.19 14.21 -8.92
CA ASP A 64 -2.90 15.08 -9.86
C ASP A 64 -3.60 14.28 -10.97
N GLU A 65 -2.96 13.19 -11.44
CA GLU A 65 -3.54 12.28 -12.42
C GLU A 65 -4.68 11.46 -11.79
N LEU A 66 -4.46 10.95 -10.57
CA LEU A 66 -5.50 10.28 -9.79
C LEU A 66 -6.69 11.23 -9.53
N SER A 67 -6.43 12.47 -9.13
CA SER A 67 -7.49 13.46 -8.88
C SER A 67 -8.25 13.79 -10.15
N THR A 68 -7.56 13.96 -11.29
CA THR A 68 -8.21 14.23 -12.58
C THR A 68 -9.14 13.09 -12.95
N TYR A 69 -8.72 11.85 -12.76
CA TYR A 69 -9.55 10.68 -13.00
C TYR A 69 -10.73 10.61 -12.01
N LEU A 70 -10.49 10.73 -10.71
CA LEU A 70 -11.52 10.60 -9.68
C LEU A 70 -12.56 11.73 -9.72
N ASN A 71 -12.21 12.92 -10.20
CA ASN A 71 -13.18 14.00 -10.48
C ASN A 71 -14.24 13.63 -11.54
N THR A 72 -14.05 12.53 -12.28
CA THR A 72 -15.01 12.00 -13.27
C THR A 72 -15.83 10.82 -12.73
N ARG A 73 -15.62 10.43 -11.47
CA ARG A 73 -16.23 9.26 -10.85
C ARG A 73 -17.14 9.69 -9.71
N ASP A 74 -18.21 8.92 -9.51
CA ASP A 74 -19.11 9.13 -8.38
C ASP A 74 -18.53 8.54 -7.08
N GLY A 75 -18.91 9.14 -5.96
CA GLY A 75 -18.56 8.67 -4.62
C GLY A 75 -17.23 9.20 -4.09
N GLU A 76 -16.82 8.63 -2.97
CA GLU A 76 -15.57 8.92 -2.28
C GLU A 76 -14.60 7.75 -2.47
N GLN A 77 -13.30 8.06 -2.59
CA GLN A 77 -12.28 7.05 -2.82
C GLN A 77 -11.01 7.33 -2.01
N SER A 78 -10.31 6.26 -1.64
CA SER A 78 -8.98 6.32 -1.06
C SER A 78 -8.09 5.29 -1.72
N VAL A 79 -6.84 5.68 -1.98
CA VAL A 79 -5.82 4.80 -2.53
C VAL A 79 -4.55 4.89 -1.72
N ALA A 80 -3.99 3.74 -1.39
CA ALA A 80 -2.69 3.64 -0.74
C ALA A 80 -1.81 2.63 -1.46
N MET A 81 -0.51 2.90 -1.51
CA MET A 81 0.48 2.03 -2.13
C MET A 81 1.78 2.03 -1.35
N ARG A 82 2.46 0.89 -1.35
CA ARG A 82 3.84 0.81 -0.93
C ARG A 82 4.67 0.00 -1.90
N VAL A 83 5.80 0.57 -2.31
CA VAL A 83 6.84 -0.17 -3.04
C VAL A 83 7.63 -1.01 -2.04
N HIS A 84 7.75 -2.31 -2.29
CA HIS A 84 8.50 -3.23 -1.43
C HIS A 84 9.97 -2.80 -1.33
N GLY A 85 10.52 -2.85 -0.11
CA GLY A 85 11.86 -2.34 0.21
C GLY A 85 11.89 -0.85 0.58
N GLN A 86 10.80 -0.10 0.38
CA GLN A 86 10.62 1.25 0.90
C GLN A 86 9.83 1.22 2.21
N ARG A 87 9.96 2.28 3.03
CA ARG A 87 9.19 2.40 4.29
C ARG A 87 7.93 3.25 4.15
N GLU A 88 7.92 4.18 3.22
CA GLU A 88 6.85 5.14 3.05
C GLU A 88 5.60 4.48 2.46
N ILE A 89 4.44 4.76 3.04
CA ILE A 89 3.15 4.41 2.44
C ILE A 89 2.62 5.67 1.76
N GLN A 90 2.45 5.59 0.45
CA GLN A 90 1.89 6.66 -0.37
C GLN A 90 0.37 6.62 -0.22
N VAL A 91 -0.26 7.74 0.12
CA VAL A 91 -1.70 7.83 0.38
C VAL A 91 -2.30 9.02 -0.38
N PHE A 92 -3.46 8.79 -1.01
CA PHE A 92 -4.31 9.84 -1.56
C PHE A 92 -5.76 9.54 -1.18
N ASN A 93 -6.41 10.53 -0.57
CA ASN A 93 -7.83 10.48 -0.20
C ASN A 93 -8.59 11.50 -1.05
N HIS A 94 -9.64 11.06 -1.71
CA HIS A 94 -10.58 11.86 -2.48
C HIS A 94 -11.96 11.74 -1.83
N GLY A 95 -12.24 12.62 -0.86
CA GLY A 95 -13.40 12.50 0.03
C GLY A 95 -13.01 11.85 1.36
N ALA A 96 -13.75 10.82 1.78
CA ALA A 96 -13.55 10.11 3.04
C ALA A 96 -12.14 9.51 3.21
N THR A 97 -11.74 9.36 4.47
CA THR A 97 -10.46 8.77 4.88
C THR A 97 -10.60 7.36 5.46
N THR A 98 -11.83 6.95 5.78
CA THR A 98 -12.16 5.63 6.34
C THR A 98 -13.32 5.01 5.60
N TYR A 99 -13.27 3.70 5.39
CA TYR A 99 -14.24 2.94 4.59
C TYR A 99 -14.61 1.63 5.28
N ILE A 100 -15.82 1.15 5.06
CA ILE A 100 -16.22 -0.19 5.50
C ILE A 100 -15.43 -1.22 4.70
N THR A 101 -14.79 -2.15 5.40
CA THR A 101 -13.91 -3.18 4.83
C THR A 101 -14.63 -4.16 3.91
N ALA A 102 -15.87 -4.52 4.24
CA ALA A 102 -16.51 -5.71 3.66
C ALA A 102 -15.56 -6.92 3.78
N SER A 103 -15.35 -7.67 2.70
CA SER A 103 -14.54 -8.90 2.74
C SER A 103 -13.02 -8.72 2.82
N ILE A 104 -12.46 -7.50 2.70
CA ILE A 104 -11.00 -7.33 2.81
C ILE A 104 -10.49 -7.60 4.25
N ILE A 105 -11.35 -7.46 5.27
CA ILE A 105 -11.02 -7.79 6.67
C ILE A 105 -10.66 -9.27 6.87
N LYS A 106 -11.03 -10.15 5.93
CA LYS A 106 -10.67 -11.57 5.97
C LYS A 106 -9.15 -11.78 5.92
N LEU A 107 -8.38 -10.84 5.36
CA LEU A 107 -6.91 -10.84 5.47
C LEU A 107 -6.48 -10.71 6.94
N ALA A 108 -7.04 -9.75 7.68
CA ALA A 108 -6.74 -9.58 9.10
C ALA A 108 -7.17 -10.80 9.92
N ILE A 109 -8.31 -11.43 9.60
CA ILE A 109 -8.76 -12.67 10.26
C ILE A 109 -7.74 -13.79 10.02
N MET A 110 -7.32 -14.01 8.77
CA MET A 110 -6.30 -15.00 8.42
C MET A 110 -4.98 -14.76 9.17
N GLU A 111 -4.48 -13.53 9.15
CA GLU A 111 -3.23 -13.17 9.85
C GLU A 111 -3.36 -13.35 11.37
N THR A 112 -4.54 -13.09 11.94
CA THR A 112 -4.80 -13.34 13.37
C THR A 112 -4.69 -14.82 13.71
N VAL A 113 -5.24 -15.72 12.88
CA VAL A 113 -5.09 -17.18 13.06
C VAL A 113 -3.61 -17.56 13.05
N MET A 114 -2.84 -17.02 12.11
CA MET A 114 -1.39 -17.29 12.00
C MET A 114 -0.62 -16.77 13.22
N ILE A 115 -0.91 -15.55 13.66
CA ILE A 115 -0.25 -14.92 14.82
C ILE A 115 -0.55 -15.70 16.12
N GLN A 116 -1.79 -16.17 16.30
CA GLN A 116 -2.15 -17.00 17.44
C GLN A 116 -1.44 -18.36 17.40
N ALA A 117 -1.39 -19.02 16.24
CA ALA A 117 -0.65 -20.27 16.07
C ALA A 117 0.85 -20.12 16.42
N VAL A 118 1.48 -19.01 15.98
CA VAL A 118 2.87 -18.68 16.33
C VAL A 118 3.03 -18.48 17.84
N GLY A 119 2.13 -17.72 18.47
CA GLY A 119 2.15 -17.49 19.93
C GLY A 119 2.00 -18.79 20.74
N GLU A 120 1.20 -19.72 20.23
CA GLU A 120 0.97 -21.06 20.78
C GLU A 120 2.07 -22.07 20.40
N LYS A 121 3.11 -21.63 19.65
CA LYS A 121 4.23 -22.46 19.19
C LYS A 121 3.80 -23.68 18.36
N ARG A 122 2.79 -23.51 17.53
CA ARG A 122 2.26 -24.57 16.65
C ARG A 122 2.17 -24.12 15.20
N GLN A 123 1.93 -25.08 14.32
CA GLN A 123 1.54 -24.82 12.94
C GLN A 123 0.02 -24.55 12.85
N LEU A 124 -0.43 -24.09 11.69
CA LEU A 124 -1.85 -24.08 11.36
C LEU A 124 -2.39 -25.51 11.39
N THR A 125 -3.50 -25.70 12.09
CA THR A 125 -4.23 -26.97 12.13
C THR A 125 -4.94 -27.22 10.82
N GLU A 126 -5.28 -28.49 10.54
CA GLU A 126 -6.10 -28.85 9.38
C GLU A 126 -7.45 -28.15 9.39
N GLY A 127 -8.12 -28.08 10.57
CA GLY A 127 -9.38 -27.36 10.71
C GLY A 127 -9.29 -25.86 10.42
N GLU A 128 -8.17 -25.21 10.75
CA GLU A 128 -7.94 -23.81 10.36
C GLU A 128 -7.74 -23.69 8.85
N LYS A 129 -6.95 -24.57 8.23
CA LYS A 129 -6.73 -24.56 6.78
C LYS A 129 -8.03 -24.78 6.00
N ASN A 130 -8.87 -25.72 6.44
CA ASN A 130 -10.17 -26.02 5.84
C ASN A 130 -11.14 -24.82 5.87
N LEU A 131 -10.94 -23.86 6.78
CA LEU A 131 -11.71 -22.61 6.83
C LEU A 131 -11.00 -21.48 6.06
N LEU A 132 -9.66 -21.41 6.13
CA LEU A 132 -8.88 -20.37 5.45
C LEU A 132 -9.03 -20.44 3.92
N VAL A 133 -9.02 -21.64 3.33
CA VAL A 133 -9.16 -21.84 1.87
C VAL A 133 -10.45 -21.19 1.34
N PRO A 134 -11.66 -21.64 1.73
CA PRO A 134 -12.89 -21.05 1.21
C PRO A 134 -13.09 -19.59 1.65
N MET A 135 -12.53 -19.19 2.81
CA MET A 135 -12.59 -17.79 3.25
C MET A 135 -11.80 -16.85 2.33
N ILE A 136 -10.62 -17.26 1.85
CA ILE A 136 -9.78 -16.39 1.02
C ILE A 136 -10.13 -16.56 -0.46
N GLU A 137 -10.16 -17.80 -0.96
CA GLU A 137 -10.32 -18.11 -2.38
C GLU A 137 -11.74 -17.79 -2.89
N ASN A 138 -12.77 -18.20 -2.13
CA ASN A 138 -14.18 -17.98 -2.49
C ASN A 138 -14.85 -16.85 -1.70
N SER A 139 -14.15 -16.23 -0.74
CA SER A 139 -14.72 -15.22 0.14
C SER A 139 -15.86 -15.71 1.03
N SER A 140 -15.89 -16.99 1.42
CA SER A 140 -16.94 -17.59 2.27
C SER A 140 -17.16 -16.83 3.59
N ASN A 141 -18.39 -16.39 3.84
CA ASN A 141 -18.78 -15.68 5.06
C ASN A 141 -18.92 -16.62 6.27
N ASP A 142 -19.33 -17.87 6.06
CA ASP A 142 -19.43 -18.87 7.12
C ASP A 142 -18.05 -19.24 7.67
N ALA A 143 -17.09 -19.48 6.76
CA ALA A 143 -15.71 -19.76 7.13
C ALA A 143 -15.07 -18.56 7.85
N ALA A 144 -15.30 -17.35 7.36
CA ALA A 144 -14.88 -16.12 8.03
C ALA A 144 -15.48 -15.98 9.43
N THR A 145 -16.78 -16.26 9.58
CA THR A 145 -17.47 -16.15 10.87
C THR A 145 -16.98 -17.21 11.87
N ALA A 146 -16.70 -18.43 11.40
CA ALA A 146 -16.11 -19.48 12.23
C ALA A 146 -14.71 -19.07 12.74
N LEU A 147 -13.85 -18.58 11.84
CA LEU A 147 -12.51 -18.12 12.21
C LEU A 147 -12.56 -16.85 13.09
N TRP A 148 -13.43 -15.90 12.78
CA TRP A 148 -13.68 -14.70 13.59
C TRP A 148 -14.02 -15.05 15.03
N LYS A 149 -14.95 -15.99 15.24
CA LYS A 149 -15.29 -16.49 16.58
C LYS A 149 -14.09 -17.18 17.24
N LYS A 150 -13.39 -18.04 16.50
CA LYS A 150 -12.23 -18.80 16.99
C LYS A 150 -11.11 -17.88 17.50
N VAL A 151 -10.82 -16.80 16.78
CA VAL A 151 -9.71 -15.90 17.14
C VAL A 151 -10.05 -14.91 18.26
N GLY A 152 -11.25 -14.98 18.85
CA GLY A 152 -11.67 -14.05 19.89
C GLY A 152 -12.31 -12.76 19.37
N LYS A 153 -12.89 -12.81 18.16
CA LYS A 153 -13.66 -11.71 17.53
C LYS A 153 -12.82 -10.42 17.42
N ALA A 154 -13.45 -9.28 17.61
CA ALA A 154 -12.86 -7.96 17.45
C ALA A 154 -11.61 -7.74 18.31
N ASP A 155 -11.58 -8.24 19.55
CA ASP A 155 -10.42 -8.02 20.42
C ASP A 155 -9.18 -8.81 19.95
N GLY A 156 -9.39 -10.04 19.47
CA GLY A 156 -8.32 -10.85 18.88
C GLY A 156 -7.74 -10.22 17.63
N VAL A 157 -8.62 -9.85 16.68
CA VAL A 157 -8.19 -9.24 15.42
C VAL A 157 -7.58 -7.86 15.66
N ARG A 158 -8.16 -7.02 16.54
CA ARG A 158 -7.58 -5.72 16.93
C ARG A 158 -6.18 -5.87 17.50
N THR A 159 -5.95 -6.86 18.35
CA THR A 159 -4.65 -7.11 18.96
C THR A 159 -3.62 -7.49 17.89
N ALA A 160 -3.99 -8.35 16.94
CA ALA A 160 -3.14 -8.72 15.82
C ALA A 160 -2.82 -7.52 14.90
N MET A 161 -3.84 -6.77 14.47
CA MET A 161 -3.68 -5.58 13.63
C MET A 161 -2.76 -4.53 14.28
N ARG A 162 -2.93 -4.26 15.57
CA ARG A 162 -2.05 -3.34 16.32
C ARG A 162 -0.59 -3.81 16.36
N ARG A 163 -0.33 -5.11 16.45
CA ARG A 163 1.04 -5.66 16.38
C ARG A 163 1.69 -5.42 15.01
N MET A 164 0.89 -5.37 13.96
CA MET A 164 1.32 -5.09 12.58
C MET A 164 1.36 -3.59 12.26
N GLY A 165 0.96 -2.72 13.20
CA GLY A 165 0.96 -1.28 13.04
C GLY A 165 -0.29 -0.70 12.36
N ALA A 166 -1.32 -1.52 12.10
CA ALA A 166 -2.62 -1.07 11.64
C ALA A 166 -3.47 -0.62 12.85
N THR A 167 -3.49 0.69 13.10
CA THR A 167 -4.09 1.29 14.31
C THR A 167 -5.28 2.22 14.04
N HIS A 168 -5.62 2.44 12.77
CA HIS A 168 -6.72 3.29 12.31
C HIS A 168 -7.87 2.45 11.75
N THR A 169 -8.19 1.38 12.48
CA THR A 169 -9.28 0.47 12.15
C THR A 169 -10.21 0.33 13.36
N THR A 170 -11.50 0.53 13.14
CA THR A 170 -12.55 0.53 14.16
C THR A 170 -13.55 -0.59 13.83
N PHE A 171 -13.73 -1.51 14.76
CA PHE A 171 -14.66 -2.63 14.61
C PHE A 171 -16.08 -2.20 14.93
N ASP A 172 -17.04 -2.78 14.22
CA ASP A 172 -18.47 -2.59 14.47
C ASP A 172 -18.83 -2.98 15.92
N PRO A 173 -19.53 -2.12 16.69
CA PRO A 173 -19.89 -2.39 18.08
C PRO A 173 -20.77 -3.63 18.27
N GLU A 174 -21.56 -4.01 17.25
CA GLU A 174 -22.42 -5.20 17.27
C GLU A 174 -21.66 -6.47 16.87
N GLY A 175 -20.37 -6.36 16.53
CA GLY A 175 -19.48 -7.48 16.24
C GLY A 175 -19.60 -8.02 14.82
N ARG A 176 -20.23 -7.29 13.89
CA ARG A 176 -20.30 -7.64 12.47
C ARG A 176 -18.95 -7.32 11.82
N TRP A 177 -18.14 -8.35 11.63
CA TRP A 177 -16.76 -8.22 11.16
C TRP A 177 -16.65 -7.50 9.81
N GLY A 178 -17.61 -7.69 8.90
CA GLY A 178 -17.63 -7.03 7.58
C GLY A 178 -17.90 -5.52 7.64
N LEU A 179 -18.51 -5.04 8.72
CA LEU A 179 -18.78 -3.60 8.95
C LEU A 179 -17.63 -2.89 9.68
N THR A 180 -16.46 -3.53 9.78
CA THR A 180 -15.25 -2.90 10.30
C THR A 180 -14.85 -1.73 9.40
N SER A 181 -14.60 -0.56 9.97
CA SER A 181 -14.13 0.64 9.27
C SER A 181 -12.60 0.72 9.31
N THR A 182 -11.94 1.00 8.19
CA THR A 182 -10.47 0.99 8.06
C THR A 182 -9.96 2.13 7.19
N THR A 183 -8.64 2.34 7.14
CA THR A 183 -7.97 3.23 6.18
C THR A 183 -7.22 2.43 5.12
N ALA A 184 -6.98 3.01 3.94
CA ALA A 184 -6.19 2.35 2.90
C ALA A 184 -4.75 2.05 3.37
N ALA A 185 -4.18 2.92 4.21
CA ALA A 185 -2.84 2.73 4.77
C ALA A 185 -2.77 1.55 5.75
N ASP A 186 -3.78 1.37 6.62
CA ASP A 186 -3.87 0.21 7.49
C ASP A 186 -3.94 -1.10 6.67
N GLN A 187 -4.71 -1.12 5.58
CA GLN A 187 -4.82 -2.29 4.71
C GLN A 187 -3.51 -2.60 3.95
N VAL A 188 -2.75 -1.58 3.55
CA VAL A 188 -1.37 -1.77 3.04
C VAL A 188 -0.48 -2.39 4.11
N ALA A 189 -0.54 -1.89 5.35
CA ALA A 189 0.26 -2.42 6.46
C ALA A 189 -0.06 -3.90 6.74
N LEU A 190 -1.34 -4.29 6.68
CA LEU A 190 -1.74 -5.71 6.78
C LEU A 190 -1.17 -6.53 5.63
N ALA A 191 -1.47 -6.17 4.38
CA ALA A 191 -0.99 -6.93 3.22
C ALA A 191 0.54 -7.05 3.18
N ASP A 192 1.30 -6.03 3.59
CA ASP A 192 2.75 -6.12 3.66
C ASP A 192 3.27 -7.14 4.67
N HIS A 193 2.51 -7.47 5.72
CA HIS A 193 2.87 -8.56 6.63
C HIS A 193 2.71 -9.95 5.98
N ILE A 194 2.03 -10.05 4.84
CA ILE A 194 2.00 -11.25 3.98
C ILE A 194 3.17 -11.22 2.98
N PHE A 195 3.40 -10.08 2.31
CA PHE A 195 4.32 -10.00 1.16
C PHE A 195 5.77 -9.69 1.53
N CYS A 196 6.02 -8.93 2.60
CA CYS A 196 7.35 -8.52 3.01
C CYS A 196 7.89 -9.36 4.18
N PRO A 197 9.22 -9.58 4.26
CA PRO A 197 9.84 -10.21 5.41
C PRO A 197 9.49 -9.51 6.73
N ASN A 198 9.16 -10.29 7.75
CA ASN A 198 8.87 -9.81 9.10
C ASN A 198 9.03 -10.95 10.12
N THR A 199 9.03 -10.59 11.41
CA THR A 199 9.19 -11.51 12.54
C THR A 199 7.86 -11.93 13.18
N ILE A 200 6.73 -11.39 12.70
CA ILE A 200 5.40 -11.64 13.27
C ILE A 200 4.80 -12.91 12.68
N ILE A 201 4.87 -13.06 11.36
CA ILE A 201 4.35 -14.21 10.61
C ILE A 201 5.53 -14.91 9.90
N PRO A 202 5.85 -16.17 10.27
CA PRO A 202 6.90 -16.95 9.62
C PRO A 202 6.69 -17.09 8.11
N GLU A 203 7.79 -17.19 7.36
CA GLU A 203 7.76 -17.32 5.89
C GLU A 203 6.85 -18.45 5.40
N SER A 204 6.81 -19.60 6.07
CA SER A 204 5.92 -20.71 5.67
C SER A 204 4.44 -20.35 5.70
N MET A 205 3.99 -19.60 6.71
CA MET A 205 2.60 -19.14 6.82
C MET A 205 2.31 -18.00 5.84
N ARG A 206 3.29 -17.11 5.60
CA ARG A 206 3.17 -16.07 4.57
C ARG A 206 3.12 -16.65 3.16
N ALA A 207 3.89 -17.69 2.87
CA ALA A 207 3.83 -18.41 1.60
C ALA A 207 2.45 -19.03 1.38
N TYR A 208 1.88 -19.66 2.41
CA TYR A 208 0.51 -20.17 2.37
C TYR A 208 -0.53 -19.06 2.17
N ALA A 209 -0.42 -17.93 2.87
CA ALA A 209 -1.30 -16.78 2.65
C ALA A 209 -1.28 -16.29 1.19
N ARG A 210 -0.08 -16.20 0.60
CA ARG A 210 0.10 -15.81 -0.81
C ARG A 210 -0.50 -16.84 -1.76
N GLU A 211 -0.32 -18.13 -1.51
CA GLU A 211 -0.94 -19.21 -2.29
C GLU A 211 -2.46 -19.04 -2.36
N LEU A 212 -3.12 -18.83 -1.21
CA LEU A 212 -4.56 -18.58 -1.17
C LEU A 212 -4.95 -17.31 -1.95
N MET A 213 -4.20 -16.21 -1.81
CA MET A 213 -4.47 -14.96 -2.52
C MET A 213 -4.21 -15.04 -4.04
N SER A 214 -3.40 -16.00 -4.50
CA SER A 214 -3.22 -16.27 -5.93
C SER A 214 -4.28 -17.20 -6.53
N ASN A 215 -5.03 -17.90 -5.68
CA ASN A 215 -6.08 -18.84 -6.06
C ASN A 215 -7.50 -18.24 -5.87
N VAL A 216 -7.61 -16.93 -5.63
CA VAL A 216 -8.93 -16.27 -5.61
C VAL A 216 -9.64 -16.53 -6.93
N GLU A 217 -10.91 -16.92 -6.84
CA GLU A 217 -11.74 -17.27 -7.99
C GLU A 217 -11.70 -16.18 -9.08
N ASP A 218 -11.76 -16.60 -10.34
CA ASP A 218 -11.59 -15.70 -11.49
C ASP A 218 -12.63 -14.56 -11.50
N ASP A 219 -13.84 -14.84 -11.04
CA ASP A 219 -14.95 -13.88 -10.91
C ASP A 219 -14.74 -12.84 -9.79
N GLN A 220 -13.78 -13.09 -8.89
CA GLN A 220 -13.33 -12.17 -7.84
C GLN A 220 -11.98 -11.53 -8.14
N ASN A 221 -11.35 -11.82 -9.29
CA ASN A 221 -10.08 -11.24 -9.70
C ASN A 221 -10.26 -9.96 -10.55
N TRP A 222 -10.63 -8.87 -9.87
CA TRP A 222 -10.83 -7.54 -10.46
C TRP A 222 -10.28 -6.44 -9.54
N GLY A 223 -10.36 -5.18 -10.00
CA GLY A 223 -10.02 -4.01 -9.17
C GLY A 223 -8.53 -3.66 -9.23
N MET A 224 -7.85 -3.69 -8.08
CA MET A 224 -6.45 -3.27 -7.96
C MET A 224 -5.45 -4.16 -8.71
N THR A 225 -5.91 -5.30 -9.22
CA THR A 225 -5.16 -6.19 -10.09
C THR A 225 -5.00 -5.66 -11.52
N ALA A 226 -5.81 -4.69 -11.94
CA ALA A 226 -5.79 -4.21 -13.32
C ALA A 226 -4.44 -3.58 -13.69
N GLY A 227 -3.75 -4.20 -14.66
CA GLY A 227 -2.42 -3.80 -15.13
C GLY A 227 -1.24 -4.51 -14.44
N MET A 228 -1.50 -5.37 -13.45
CA MET A 228 -0.48 -6.21 -12.82
C MET A 228 -0.26 -7.51 -13.58
N LYS A 229 0.97 -8.03 -13.53
CA LYS A 229 1.28 -9.38 -13.99
C LYS A 229 1.22 -10.35 -12.81
N SER A 230 0.40 -11.40 -12.92
CA SER A 230 0.25 -12.46 -11.90
C SER A 230 -0.02 -11.90 -10.49
N PRO A 231 -1.13 -11.15 -10.32
CA PRO A 231 -1.42 -10.48 -9.05
C PRO A 231 -1.88 -11.46 -7.96
N PHE A 232 -1.71 -11.03 -6.72
CA PHE A 232 -2.37 -11.58 -5.55
C PHE A 232 -3.48 -10.62 -5.14
N VAL A 233 -4.66 -11.10 -4.79
CA VAL A 233 -5.83 -10.23 -4.57
C VAL A 233 -6.68 -10.64 -3.38
N LYS A 234 -7.32 -9.67 -2.75
CA LYS A 234 -8.56 -9.88 -1.99
C LYS A 234 -9.47 -8.67 -2.17
N ASN A 235 -10.68 -8.95 -2.63
CA ASN A 235 -11.72 -7.94 -2.80
C ASN A 235 -12.77 -8.00 -1.69
N GLY A 236 -13.51 -6.91 -1.52
CA GLY A 236 -14.67 -6.84 -0.64
C GLY A 236 -15.67 -5.81 -1.11
N TRP A 237 -16.94 -6.21 -1.16
CA TRP A 237 -18.06 -5.37 -1.56
C TRP A 237 -19.28 -5.71 -0.72
N LEU A 238 -20.13 -4.70 -0.47
CA LEU A 238 -21.45 -4.86 0.11
C LEU A 238 -22.29 -3.62 -0.18
N SER A 239 -23.61 -3.79 -0.17
CA SER A 239 -24.57 -2.68 -0.22
C SER A 239 -25.20 -2.49 1.16
N LEU A 240 -25.28 -1.25 1.62
CA LEU A 240 -26.10 -0.83 2.76
C LEU A 240 -27.14 0.19 2.31
N ASP A 241 -27.94 0.69 3.26
CA ASP A 241 -28.87 1.79 3.04
C ASP A 241 -28.17 3.10 2.61
N ASP A 242 -26.88 3.24 2.91
CA ASP A 242 -26.05 4.38 2.49
C ASP A 242 -25.37 4.19 1.12
N GLY A 243 -25.59 3.04 0.47
CA GLY A 243 -25.08 2.74 -0.86
C GLY A 243 -24.02 1.64 -0.90
N TRP A 244 -23.22 1.64 -1.95
CA TRP A 244 -22.21 0.62 -2.20
C TRP A 244 -20.89 0.95 -1.51
N HIS A 245 -20.29 -0.07 -0.90
CA HIS A 245 -18.91 -0.08 -0.43
C HIS A 245 -18.17 -1.12 -1.25
N VAL A 246 -17.12 -0.74 -2.00
CA VAL A 246 -16.37 -1.64 -2.89
C VAL A 246 -14.88 -1.39 -2.71
N ASN A 247 -14.13 -2.44 -2.46
CA ASN A 247 -12.73 -2.37 -2.06
C ASN A 247 -11.90 -3.47 -2.71
N SER A 248 -10.62 -3.18 -2.93
CA SER A 248 -9.67 -4.11 -3.51
C SER A 248 -8.28 -3.93 -2.89
N VAL A 249 -7.69 -5.05 -2.46
CA VAL A 249 -6.30 -5.16 -2.03
C VAL A 249 -5.56 -6.03 -3.03
N ALA A 250 -4.44 -5.55 -3.57
CA ALA A 250 -3.63 -6.33 -4.49
C ALA A 250 -2.12 -6.17 -4.25
N SER A 251 -1.35 -7.15 -4.70
CA SER A 251 0.12 -7.13 -4.64
C SER A 251 0.73 -7.84 -5.86
N THR A 252 1.93 -7.42 -6.24
CA THR A 252 2.74 -8.08 -7.28
C THR A 252 3.61 -9.22 -6.74
N GLY A 253 3.45 -9.60 -5.46
CA GLY A 253 4.17 -10.71 -4.83
C GLY A 253 5.18 -10.25 -3.79
N THR A 254 6.34 -10.93 -3.70
CA THR A 254 7.40 -10.60 -2.72
C THR A 254 8.34 -9.49 -3.18
N ALA A 255 8.12 -8.98 -4.39
CA ALA A 255 8.80 -7.84 -4.96
C ALA A 255 7.79 -6.97 -5.74
N GLY A 256 8.15 -5.70 -5.97
CA GLY A 256 7.28 -4.73 -6.62
C GLY A 256 6.52 -3.90 -5.59
N TYR A 257 5.19 -4.03 -5.52
CA TYR A 257 4.37 -3.18 -4.67
C TYR A 257 3.08 -3.85 -4.18
N THR A 258 2.59 -3.34 -3.06
CA THR A 258 1.24 -3.56 -2.52
C THR A 258 0.40 -2.31 -2.79
N VAL A 259 -0.87 -2.46 -3.15
CA VAL A 259 -1.81 -1.36 -3.39
C VAL A 259 -3.21 -1.70 -2.88
N VAL A 260 -3.89 -0.69 -2.38
CA VAL A 260 -5.26 -0.78 -1.86
C VAL A 260 -6.10 0.34 -2.45
N GLY A 261 -7.30 0.02 -2.91
CA GLY A 261 -8.34 0.97 -3.30
C GLY A 261 -9.60 0.74 -2.50
N LEU A 262 -10.10 1.80 -1.86
CA LEU A 262 -11.33 1.80 -1.08
C LEU A 262 -12.31 2.79 -1.69
N THR A 263 -13.58 2.42 -1.81
CA THR A 263 -14.61 3.29 -2.39
C THR A 263 -15.94 3.17 -1.67
N HIS A 264 -16.67 4.27 -1.65
CA HIS A 264 -18.06 4.33 -1.18
C HIS A 264 -18.87 5.28 -2.05
N SER A 265 -20.12 4.93 -2.39
CA SER A 265 -21.03 5.84 -3.06
C SER A 265 -22.49 5.54 -2.75
N ALA A 266 -23.26 6.59 -2.47
CA ALA A 266 -24.70 6.51 -2.30
C ALA A 266 -25.47 6.33 -3.61
N THR A 267 -24.86 6.62 -4.76
CA THR A 267 -25.55 6.67 -6.06
C THR A 267 -24.93 5.76 -7.12
N ALA A 268 -23.63 5.48 -7.04
CA ALA A 268 -22.94 4.66 -8.03
C ALA A 268 -23.34 3.20 -7.90
N SER A 269 -23.36 2.48 -9.02
CA SER A 269 -23.49 1.02 -8.99
C SER A 269 -22.20 0.36 -8.49
N MET A 270 -22.28 -0.91 -8.11
CA MET A 270 -21.09 -1.71 -7.82
C MET A 270 -20.11 -1.73 -9.01
N ASP A 271 -20.61 -1.89 -10.24
CA ASP A 271 -19.78 -1.95 -11.45
C ASP A 271 -19.05 -0.63 -11.70
N ASP A 272 -19.69 0.51 -11.46
CA ASP A 272 -19.05 1.83 -11.54
C ASP A 272 -17.92 1.95 -10.52
N LEU A 273 -18.09 1.42 -9.31
CA LEU A 273 -17.04 1.43 -8.30
C LEU A 273 -15.90 0.46 -8.61
N VAL A 274 -16.20 -0.71 -9.19
CA VAL A 274 -15.17 -1.64 -9.72
C VAL A 274 -14.35 -0.95 -10.81
N GLU A 275 -15.01 -0.31 -11.79
CA GLU A 275 -14.32 0.42 -12.86
C GLU A 275 -13.48 1.57 -12.29
N THR A 276 -13.97 2.25 -11.25
CA THR A 276 -13.24 3.30 -10.52
C THR A 276 -11.94 2.76 -9.94
N ILE A 277 -11.99 1.62 -9.25
CA ILE A 277 -10.81 0.98 -8.68
C ILE A 277 -9.83 0.54 -9.78
N GLU A 278 -10.33 -0.07 -10.85
CA GLU A 278 -9.47 -0.49 -11.95
C GLU A 278 -8.80 0.68 -12.68
N GLY A 279 -9.47 1.84 -12.79
CA GLY A 279 -8.88 3.04 -13.35
C GLY A 279 -7.73 3.58 -12.50
N MET A 280 -7.89 3.60 -11.17
CA MET A 280 -6.79 3.90 -10.24
C MET A 280 -5.63 2.91 -10.43
N ALA A 281 -5.92 1.62 -10.50
CA ALA A 281 -4.93 0.56 -10.70
C ALA A 281 -4.15 0.73 -12.01
N ARG A 282 -4.84 1.04 -13.11
CA ARG A 282 -4.21 1.30 -14.42
C ARG A 282 -3.35 2.55 -14.41
N ILE A 283 -3.72 3.61 -13.68
CA ILE A 283 -2.87 4.79 -13.49
C ILE A 283 -1.58 4.37 -12.77
N ILE A 284 -1.72 3.66 -11.65
CA ILE A 284 -0.59 3.17 -10.86
C ILE A 284 0.35 2.33 -11.73
N ALA A 285 -0.18 1.33 -12.44
CA ALA A 285 0.58 0.41 -13.28
C ALA A 285 1.41 1.13 -14.37
N ARG A 286 0.95 2.25 -14.92
CA ARG A 286 1.73 3.03 -15.91
C ARG A 286 3.01 3.63 -15.32
N HIS A 287 3.04 3.87 -14.02
CA HIS A 287 4.19 4.41 -13.29
C HIS A 287 5.10 3.32 -12.70
N GLN A 288 4.80 2.03 -12.92
CA GLN A 288 5.57 0.90 -12.37
C GLN A 288 6.44 0.19 -13.43
N PRO A 289 7.52 -0.49 -13.00
CA PRO A 289 8.36 -1.26 -13.91
C PRO A 289 7.58 -2.33 -14.70
N ARG A 290 7.88 -2.47 -15.99
CA ARG A 290 7.30 -3.50 -16.87
C ARG A 290 7.52 -4.94 -16.41
N SER A 291 8.46 -5.19 -15.49
CA SER A 291 8.70 -6.53 -14.93
C SER A 291 7.56 -7.01 -14.04
N VAL A 292 6.79 -6.09 -13.44
CA VAL A 292 5.68 -6.40 -12.52
C VAL A 292 4.31 -6.02 -13.10
N THR A 293 4.28 -5.36 -14.25
CA THR A 293 3.05 -5.00 -14.98
C THR A 293 2.91 -5.83 -16.25
N THR A 294 1.68 -6.04 -16.72
CA THR A 294 1.46 -6.70 -18.01
C THR A 294 2.02 -5.84 -19.15
N PRO A 295 2.73 -6.41 -20.14
CA PRO A 295 3.08 -5.68 -21.36
C PRO A 295 1.79 -5.16 -21.99
N SER A 296 1.78 -3.88 -22.40
CA SER A 296 0.62 -3.28 -23.04
C SER A 296 0.31 -4.02 -24.34
N SER A 297 -0.77 -4.80 -24.35
CA SER A 297 -1.46 -5.22 -25.57
C SER A 297 -2.88 -4.73 -25.48
N SER A 298 -3.11 -3.59 -26.14
CA SER A 298 -4.41 -3.18 -26.64
C SER A 298 -5.03 -4.35 -27.41
N THR A 299 -6.07 -4.97 -26.85
CA THR A 299 -7.11 -5.64 -27.64
C THR A 299 -8.39 -5.68 -26.80
N ALA A 300 -9.45 -5.04 -27.31
CA ALA A 300 -10.78 -5.08 -26.73
C ALA A 300 -11.33 -6.53 -26.66
N PRO A 301 -12.18 -6.89 -25.70
CA PRO A 301 -12.82 -8.21 -25.69
C PRO A 301 -13.78 -8.33 -26.86
N THR A 302 -13.60 -9.37 -27.67
CA THR A 302 -14.56 -9.79 -28.68
C THR A 302 -15.81 -10.33 -27.96
N GLN A 303 -16.97 -9.71 -28.20
CA GLN A 303 -18.26 -10.25 -27.75
C GLN A 303 -18.46 -11.63 -28.38
N THR A 304 -18.40 -12.68 -27.57
CA THR A 304 -18.80 -14.02 -27.97
C THR A 304 -20.17 -14.27 -27.37
N THR A 305 -21.19 -14.38 -28.22
CA THR A 305 -22.58 -14.69 -27.85
C THR A 305 -22.66 -16.09 -27.25
N ALA A 306 -23.03 -16.20 -25.97
CA ALA A 306 -23.32 -17.47 -25.30
C ALA A 306 -24.83 -17.77 -25.27
N PRO A 307 -25.27 -19.04 -25.28
CA PRO A 307 -26.67 -19.44 -25.40
C PRO A 307 -27.48 -19.22 -24.11
N LYS A 308 -28.80 -19.24 -24.26
CA LYS A 308 -29.81 -18.97 -23.21
C LYS A 308 -29.80 -20.08 -22.13
N PRO A 309 -29.79 -19.76 -20.81
CA PRO A 309 -29.85 -20.79 -19.76
C PRO A 309 -31.27 -21.33 -19.58
N GLN A 310 -31.38 -22.65 -19.46
CA GLN A 310 -32.50 -23.32 -18.79
C GLN A 310 -32.20 -23.33 -17.28
N GLY A 311 -33.17 -22.90 -16.48
CA GLY A 311 -33.03 -22.77 -15.04
C GLY A 311 -33.02 -24.12 -14.32
N VAL A 312 -32.13 -24.23 -13.35
CA VAL A 312 -32.22 -25.19 -12.25
C VAL A 312 -31.95 -24.38 -10.98
N GLU A 313 -32.90 -24.38 -10.06
CA GLU A 313 -32.74 -23.84 -8.70
C GLU A 313 -31.94 -24.85 -7.86
N ASP A 314 -30.87 -24.37 -7.23
CA ASP A 314 -30.16 -25.03 -6.14
C ASP A 314 -30.29 -24.25 -4.82
N ASP A 315 -30.53 -25.02 -3.76
CA ASP A 315 -31.14 -24.70 -2.46
C ASP A 315 -30.23 -23.90 -1.49
N HIS A 316 -29.63 -22.80 -1.95
CA HIS A 316 -28.74 -21.97 -1.13
C HIS A 316 -29.07 -20.46 -1.13
N GLY A 317 -30.29 -20.09 -1.51
CA GLY A 317 -30.74 -18.68 -1.42
C GLY A 317 -29.97 -17.74 -2.35
N HIS A 318 -29.38 -18.26 -3.43
CA HIS A 318 -28.65 -17.50 -4.42
C HIS A 318 -29.63 -16.84 -5.40
N VAL A 319 -29.62 -15.51 -5.47
CA VAL A 319 -30.32 -14.78 -6.53
C VAL A 319 -29.30 -14.32 -7.57
N SER A 320 -29.41 -14.87 -8.78
CA SER A 320 -28.63 -14.41 -9.93
C SER A 320 -29.11 -13.01 -10.33
N PHE A 321 -28.23 -12.00 -10.32
CA PHE A 321 -28.50 -10.74 -11.02
C PHE A 321 -27.77 -10.74 -12.36
N ARG A 322 -28.52 -10.56 -13.46
CA ARG A 322 -27.99 -10.55 -14.83
C ARG A 322 -28.33 -9.22 -15.49
N ALA A 323 -27.33 -8.37 -15.71
CA ALA A 323 -27.42 -7.28 -16.68
C ALA A 323 -26.57 -7.64 -17.92
N PRO A 324 -26.98 -7.29 -19.16
CA PRO A 324 -26.19 -7.60 -20.35
C PRO A 324 -24.90 -6.77 -20.40
N GLY A 325 -23.73 -7.42 -20.34
CA GLY A 325 -22.43 -6.79 -20.61
C GLY A 325 -21.44 -6.73 -19.44
N THR A 326 -21.76 -7.26 -18.27
CA THR A 326 -20.89 -7.24 -17.08
C THR A 326 -20.45 -8.64 -16.65
N ARG A 327 -19.33 -8.70 -15.91
CA ARG A 327 -18.70 -9.93 -15.39
C ARG A 327 -19.61 -10.58 -14.34
N ASP A 328 -19.56 -11.90 -14.21
CA ASP A 328 -20.20 -12.60 -13.10
C ASP A 328 -19.53 -12.12 -11.80
N ILE A 329 -20.27 -11.48 -10.88
CA ILE A 329 -19.78 -11.11 -9.54
C ILE A 329 -20.88 -11.41 -8.53
N TRP A 330 -20.58 -12.27 -7.55
CA TRP A 330 -21.54 -12.74 -6.55
C TRP A 330 -21.66 -11.76 -5.38
N ILE A 331 -22.81 -11.61 -4.75
CA ILE A 331 -22.98 -10.76 -3.55
C ILE A 331 -23.51 -11.62 -2.41
N GLN A 332 -22.85 -11.57 -1.24
CA GLN A 332 -23.37 -12.17 -0.01
C GLN A 332 -23.31 -11.14 1.11
N ALA A 333 -24.48 -10.79 1.66
CA ALA A 333 -24.59 -9.92 2.84
C ALA A 333 -24.10 -10.66 4.11
N PHE A 334 -23.67 -9.88 5.11
CA PHE A 334 -23.13 -10.37 6.39
C PHE A 334 -24.23 -10.64 7.43
#